data_AF-A0A7S3YCC2-F1
#
_entry.id   AF-A0A7S3YCC2-F1
#
_cell.length_a   1.000
_cell.length_b   1.000
_cell.length_c   1.000
_cell.angle_alpha   90.00
_cell.angle_beta   90.00
_cell.angle_gamma   90.00
#
_symmetry.space_group_name_H-M   'P 1'
#
loop_
_entity.id
_entity.type
_entity.pdbx_description
1 polymer ?
#
loop_
_entity_poly.entity_id
_entity_poly.type
_entity_poly.pdbx_seq_one_letter_code
_entity_poly.pdbx_strand_id
1 'polypeptide(L)'
;AAAPLRGPVALGAPLDLSELMPTVDLSAPAPADPPEAVRDRCHFLINNISSANLEPKAEELRRVLADPAHLPWLAGYLVVKRISTQPNFHGLYLAMLDKLGLGERLGAPLLAAVYRSVARLLLSPKIVTSTAERSLLKNLGSWLGQATLARDRPVLQRALDLRALLLRGYETGRLIAVVPFAAKVLGGAQGSQVFRPPNPWLMGLLAVLRELYDVDGLKMNIKFEVEVLCKALGLSLGEVPKGRVLRREAAAPQKLKNPDFMVKAGHEGPASGARTPGEEGSAPGTPGETPTKPGGVEAAAAAIA
;
A
#
# COMPACT_ATOMS: atom_id res chain seq x y z
N ALA A 1 26.85 14.51 -12.26
CA ALA A 1 27.51 14.23 -10.96
C ALA A 1 26.72 13.15 -10.25
N ALA A 2 27.36 12.06 -9.79
CA ALA A 2 26.66 11.09 -8.94
C ALA A 2 26.40 11.74 -7.58
N ALA A 3 25.16 11.66 -7.08
CA ALA A 3 24.87 12.06 -5.71
C ALA A 3 25.78 11.25 -4.77
N PRO A 4 26.35 11.87 -3.72
CA PRO A 4 27.16 11.13 -2.75
C PRO A 4 26.32 9.99 -2.16
N LEU A 5 26.93 8.80 -2.03
CA LEU A 5 26.29 7.65 -1.41
C LEU A 5 25.79 8.05 -0.02
N ARG A 6 24.51 7.79 0.26
CA ARG A 6 23.98 8.01 1.60
C ARG A 6 24.72 7.13 2.61
N GLY A 7 25.05 7.70 3.76
CA GLY A 7 25.67 6.99 4.87
C GLY A 7 24.80 5.84 5.38
N PRO A 8 25.35 4.94 6.21
CA PRO A 8 24.61 3.81 6.76
C PRO A 8 23.38 4.30 7.54
N VAL A 9 22.21 3.75 7.20
CA VAL A 9 20.94 4.06 7.86
C VAL A 9 20.63 2.96 8.87
N ALA A 10 20.25 3.34 10.09
CA ALA A 10 19.90 2.39 11.13
C ALA A 10 18.63 1.61 10.77
N LEU A 11 18.61 0.31 11.07
CA LEU A 11 17.42 -0.52 10.90
C LEU A 11 16.25 0.06 11.70
N GLY A 12 15.09 0.21 11.07
CA GLY A 12 13.91 0.79 11.70
C GLY A 12 13.95 2.31 11.87
N ALA A 13 14.99 3.02 11.41
CA ALA A 13 15.01 4.49 11.41
C ALA A 13 13.71 5.03 10.78
N PRO A 14 13.08 6.07 11.37
CA PRO A 14 11.82 6.58 10.88
C PRO A 14 11.95 7.07 9.45
N LEU A 15 10.90 6.88 8.65
CA LEU A 15 10.84 7.41 7.30
C LEU A 15 10.68 8.94 7.38
N ASP A 16 11.46 9.67 6.59
CA ASP A 16 11.31 11.12 6.48
C ASP A 16 10.15 11.45 5.54
N LEU A 17 9.00 11.83 6.10
CA LEU A 17 7.83 12.21 5.32
C LEU A 17 8.03 13.50 4.52
N SER A 18 8.92 14.40 4.96
CA SER A 18 9.19 15.64 4.21
C SER A 18 9.90 15.34 2.89
N GLU A 19 10.67 14.24 2.84
CA GLU A 19 11.27 13.71 1.61
C GLU A 19 10.23 12.94 0.77
N LEU A 20 9.41 12.10 1.40
CA LEU A 20 8.58 11.11 0.70
C LEU A 20 7.20 11.62 0.26
N MET A 21 6.59 12.49 1.06
CA MET A 21 5.20 12.95 0.94
C MET A 21 5.07 14.42 1.40
N PRO A 22 5.83 15.38 0.83
CA PRO A 22 5.92 16.75 1.35
C PRO A 22 4.60 17.52 1.39
N THR A 23 3.61 17.15 0.56
CA THR A 23 2.29 17.79 0.58
C THR A 23 1.33 17.22 1.62
N VAL A 24 1.74 16.19 2.37
CA VAL A 24 0.88 15.53 3.36
C VAL A 24 1.04 16.19 4.71
N ASP A 25 0.01 16.90 5.13
CA ASP A 25 -0.08 17.48 6.45
C ASP A 25 -0.78 16.51 7.43
N LEU A 26 -0.01 15.96 8.37
CA LEU A 26 -0.53 15.11 9.45
C LEU A 26 -1.02 15.92 10.65
N SER A 27 -0.70 17.21 10.73
CA SER A 27 -1.13 18.12 11.80
C SER A 27 -2.50 18.75 11.54
N ALA A 28 -3.01 18.64 10.31
CA ALA A 28 -4.32 19.13 9.92
C ALA A 28 -5.42 18.63 10.89
N PRO A 29 -6.29 19.52 11.39
CA PRO A 29 -7.31 19.15 12.35
C PRO A 29 -8.27 18.10 11.77
N ALA A 30 -8.82 17.28 12.65
CA ALA A 30 -9.89 16.37 12.28
C ALA A 30 -11.07 17.17 11.72
N PRO A 31 -11.72 16.69 10.64
CA PRO A 31 -12.91 17.36 10.11
C PRO A 31 -14.02 17.37 11.17
N ALA A 32 -14.79 18.46 11.22
CA ALA A 32 -15.94 18.56 12.11
C ALA A 32 -16.95 17.45 11.79
N ASP A 33 -17.48 16.81 12.83
CA ASP A 33 -18.52 15.80 12.67
C ASP A 33 -19.83 16.45 12.22
N PRO A 34 -20.46 15.95 11.13
CA PRO A 34 -21.81 16.34 10.76
C PRO A 34 -22.81 15.99 11.86
N PRO A 35 -24.03 16.57 11.83
CA PRO A 35 -25.12 16.16 12.71
C PRO A 35 -25.36 14.65 12.64
N GLU A 36 -25.74 14.05 13.77
CA GLU A 36 -25.92 12.58 13.89
C GLU A 36 -26.83 12.01 12.80
N ALA A 37 -27.95 12.68 12.52
CA ALA A 37 -28.87 12.30 11.45
C ALA A 37 -28.21 12.22 10.05
N VAL A 38 -27.27 13.12 9.76
CA VAL A 38 -26.52 13.12 8.49
C VAL A 38 -25.55 11.94 8.45
N ARG A 39 -24.83 11.70 9.55
CA ARG A 39 -23.87 10.58 9.64
C ARG A 39 -24.57 9.24 9.50
N ASP A 40 -25.67 9.03 10.23
CA ASP A 40 -26.46 7.81 10.19
C ASP A 40 -27.04 7.56 8.81
N ARG A 41 -27.52 8.61 8.14
CA ARG A 41 -28.02 8.48 6.78
C ARG A 41 -26.92 8.13 5.79
N CYS A 42 -25.74 8.76 5.91
CA CYS A 42 -24.57 8.39 5.10
C CYS A 42 -24.16 6.92 5.32
N HIS A 43 -24.08 6.48 6.58
CA HIS A 43 -23.76 5.10 6.93
C HIS A 43 -24.77 4.12 6.32
N PHE A 44 -26.07 4.40 6.47
CA PHE A 44 -27.13 3.57 5.92
C PHE A 44 -27.03 3.45 4.39
N LEU A 45 -26.82 4.57 3.70
CA LEU A 45 -26.73 4.59 2.23
C LEU A 45 -25.52 3.81 1.73
N ILE A 46 -24.34 4.08 2.29
CA ILE A 46 -23.08 3.45 1.88
C ILE A 46 -23.07 1.95 2.19
N ASN A 47 -23.69 1.52 3.30
CA ASN A 47 -23.77 0.09 3.64
C ASN A 47 -24.70 -0.71 2.72
N ASN A 48 -25.71 -0.06 2.15
CA ASN A 48 -26.73 -0.73 1.35
C ASN A 48 -26.58 -0.48 -0.15
N ILE A 49 -25.48 0.14 -0.58
CA ILE A 49 -25.24 0.42 -1.99
C ILE A 49 -24.83 -0.85 -2.73
N SER A 50 -25.36 -1.01 -3.94
CA SER A 50 -25.06 -2.09 -4.87
C SER A 50 -25.14 -1.57 -6.30
N SER A 51 -24.65 -2.34 -7.26
CA SER A 51 -24.72 -1.96 -8.67
C SER A 51 -26.15 -1.76 -9.19
N ALA A 52 -27.15 -2.42 -8.57
CA ALA A 52 -28.54 -2.33 -8.98
C ALA A 52 -29.26 -1.07 -8.47
N ASN A 53 -28.76 -0.45 -7.39
CA ASN A 53 -29.39 0.71 -6.74
C ASN A 53 -28.44 1.90 -6.61
N LEU A 54 -27.35 1.90 -7.40
CA LEU A 54 -26.27 2.88 -7.34
C LEU A 54 -26.77 4.29 -7.61
N GLU A 55 -27.44 4.51 -8.74
CA GLU A 55 -27.98 5.81 -9.15
C GLU A 55 -28.91 6.44 -8.10
N PRO A 56 -30.02 5.79 -7.67
CA PRO A 56 -30.93 6.41 -6.71
C PRO A 56 -30.26 6.68 -5.36
N LYS A 57 -29.36 5.80 -4.89
CA LYS A 57 -28.64 6.03 -3.63
C LYS A 57 -27.57 7.12 -3.73
N ALA A 58 -26.90 7.25 -4.88
CA ALA A 58 -25.96 8.34 -5.12
C ALA A 58 -26.68 9.69 -5.12
N GLU A 59 -27.84 9.79 -5.78
CA GLU A 59 -28.65 11.02 -5.76
C GLU A 59 -29.16 11.34 -4.36
N GLU A 60 -29.56 10.34 -3.58
CA GLU A 60 -29.97 10.55 -2.21
C GLU A 60 -28.81 11.02 -1.33
N LEU A 61 -27.65 10.38 -1.45
CA LEU A 61 -26.44 10.75 -0.74
C LEU A 61 -26.00 12.17 -1.10
N ARG A 62 -26.13 12.56 -2.38
CA ARG A 62 -25.86 13.93 -2.83
C ARG A 62 -26.75 14.96 -2.14
N ARG A 63 -28.03 14.65 -1.91
CA ARG A 63 -28.95 15.54 -1.18
C ARG A 63 -28.60 15.66 0.29
N VAL A 64 -28.22 14.55 0.94
CA VAL A 64 -27.76 14.52 2.33
C VAL A 64 -26.47 15.34 2.51
N LEU A 65 -25.61 15.35 1.49
CA LEU A 65 -24.34 16.08 1.44
C LEU A 65 -24.47 17.45 0.76
N ALA A 66 -25.65 18.07 0.81
CA ALA A 66 -25.86 19.40 0.23
C ALA A 66 -24.94 20.45 0.87
N ASP A 67 -24.65 20.32 2.16
CA ASP A 67 -23.67 21.15 2.86
C ASP A 67 -22.22 20.69 2.54
N PRO A 68 -21.41 21.54 1.88
CA PRO A 68 -20.01 21.21 1.59
C PRO A 68 -19.15 20.95 2.84
N ALA A 69 -19.54 21.46 4.01
CA ALA A 69 -18.81 21.25 5.26
C ALA A 69 -18.74 19.76 5.67
N HIS A 70 -19.65 18.92 5.17
CA HIS A 70 -19.68 17.49 5.46
C HIS A 70 -18.73 16.66 4.58
N LEU A 71 -18.21 17.23 3.48
CA LEU A 71 -17.39 16.49 2.52
C LEU A 71 -16.02 16.04 3.08
N PRO A 72 -15.27 16.87 3.84
CA PRO A 72 -14.04 16.43 4.48
C PRO A 72 -14.25 15.28 5.47
N TRP A 73 -15.35 15.31 6.23
CA TRP A 73 -15.73 14.21 7.13
C TRP A 73 -16.02 12.94 6.35
N LEU A 74 -16.84 13.04 5.29
CA LEU A 74 -17.17 11.89 4.45
C LEU A 74 -15.93 11.27 3.82
N ALA A 75 -14.99 12.09 3.34
CA ALA A 75 -13.72 11.63 2.81
C ALA A 75 -12.93 10.81 3.86
N GLY A 76 -12.82 11.32 5.08
CA GLY A 76 -12.18 10.60 6.19
C GLY A 76 -12.89 9.28 6.51
N TYR A 77 -14.22 9.32 6.65
CA TYR A 77 -15.04 8.14 6.89
C TYR A 77 -14.87 7.07 5.80
N LEU A 78 -14.98 7.45 4.52
CA LEU A 78 -14.82 6.54 3.39
C LEU A 78 -13.44 5.90 3.41
N VAL A 79 -12.38 6.68 3.60
CA VAL A 79 -11.01 6.14 3.60
C VAL A 79 -10.80 5.18 4.76
N VAL A 80 -11.12 5.59 5.97
CA VAL A 80 -10.82 4.86 7.20
C VAL A 80 -11.72 3.65 7.38
N LYS A 81 -13.03 3.79 7.18
CA LYS A 81 -14.02 2.75 7.53
C LYS A 81 -14.45 1.87 6.36
N ARG A 82 -14.19 2.27 5.12
CA ARG A 82 -14.64 1.52 3.92
C ARG A 82 -13.47 1.14 3.02
N ILE A 83 -12.75 2.10 2.46
CA ILE A 83 -11.69 1.86 1.48
C ILE A 83 -10.55 1.02 2.09
N SER A 84 -10.10 1.36 3.29
CA SER A 84 -8.97 0.63 3.92
C SER A 84 -9.33 -0.81 4.31
N THR A 85 -10.61 -1.13 4.53
CA THR A 85 -11.06 -2.42 5.09
C THR A 85 -11.79 -3.31 4.09
N GLN A 86 -12.35 -2.75 3.01
CA GLN A 86 -13.27 -3.43 2.10
C GLN A 86 -12.78 -3.38 0.63
N PRO A 87 -11.68 -4.07 0.29
CA PRO A 87 -11.08 -4.00 -1.05
C PRO A 87 -12.01 -4.49 -2.17
N ASN A 88 -12.88 -5.47 -1.88
CA ASN A 88 -13.82 -6.02 -2.84
C ASN A 88 -14.86 -5.00 -3.34
N PHE A 89 -15.07 -3.91 -2.59
CA PHE A 89 -16.04 -2.87 -2.93
C PHE A 89 -15.41 -1.61 -3.54
N HIS A 90 -14.09 -1.59 -3.79
CA HIS A 90 -13.41 -0.41 -4.36
C HIS A 90 -14.02 0.06 -5.69
N GLY A 91 -14.29 -0.86 -6.62
CA GLY A 91 -14.93 -0.53 -7.89
C GLY A 91 -16.33 0.07 -7.71
N LEU A 92 -17.12 -0.46 -6.76
CA LEU A 92 -18.44 0.07 -6.44
C LEU A 92 -18.35 1.48 -5.82
N TYR A 93 -17.39 1.72 -4.92
CA TYR A 93 -17.18 3.06 -4.35
C TYR A 93 -16.72 4.07 -5.40
N LEU A 94 -15.85 3.67 -6.32
CA LEU A 94 -15.44 4.54 -7.43
C LEU A 94 -16.61 4.88 -8.35
N ALA A 95 -17.45 3.90 -8.69
CA ALA A 95 -18.66 4.13 -9.47
C ALA A 95 -19.65 5.05 -8.72
N MET A 96 -19.80 4.89 -7.40
CA MET A 96 -20.60 5.79 -6.56
C MET A 96 -20.06 7.22 -6.59
N LEU A 97 -18.76 7.41 -6.45
CA LEU A 97 -18.11 8.73 -6.49
C LEU A 97 -18.31 9.42 -7.85
N ASP A 98 -18.28 8.65 -8.95
CA ASP A 98 -18.55 9.17 -10.29
C ASP A 98 -20.00 9.64 -10.42
N LYS A 99 -20.95 8.85 -9.90
CA LYS A 99 -22.40 9.17 -9.94
C LYS A 99 -22.79 10.32 -9.02
N LEU A 100 -22.10 10.49 -7.89
CA LEU A 100 -22.30 11.64 -7.01
C LEU A 100 -22.05 12.98 -7.74
N GLY A 101 -21.21 13.00 -8.78
CA GLY A 101 -20.88 14.21 -9.52
C GLY A 101 -20.16 15.26 -8.68
N LEU A 102 -19.58 14.87 -7.53
CA LEU A 102 -18.85 15.74 -6.62
C LEU A 102 -17.33 15.67 -6.83
N GLY A 103 -16.89 15.22 -8.01
CA GLY A 103 -15.49 14.87 -8.28
C GLY A 103 -14.47 15.94 -7.87
N GLU A 104 -14.72 17.22 -8.15
CA GLU A 104 -13.80 18.29 -7.72
C GLU A 104 -13.88 18.59 -6.22
N ARG A 105 -15.08 18.56 -5.64
CA ARG A 105 -15.32 18.93 -4.24
C ARG A 105 -14.95 17.83 -3.25
N LEU A 106 -15.04 16.57 -3.67
CA LEU A 106 -14.79 15.39 -2.84
C LEU A 106 -13.52 14.64 -3.25
N GLY A 107 -13.12 14.68 -4.53
CA GLY A 107 -11.95 13.94 -5.02
C GLY A 107 -10.64 14.39 -4.41
N ALA A 108 -10.42 15.72 -4.28
CA ALA A 108 -9.22 16.25 -3.64
C ALA A 108 -9.16 15.93 -2.13
N PRO A 109 -10.23 16.18 -1.32
CA PRO A 109 -10.27 15.74 0.07
C PRO A 109 -10.10 14.23 0.26
N LEU A 110 -10.68 13.42 -0.63
CA LEU A 110 -10.58 11.95 -0.57
C LEU A 110 -9.15 11.48 -0.84
N LEU A 111 -8.50 11.98 -1.88
CA LEU A 111 -7.09 11.67 -2.14
C LEU A 111 -6.19 12.14 -1.00
N ALA A 112 -6.42 13.35 -0.47
CA ALA A 112 -5.68 13.85 0.68
C ALA A 112 -5.87 12.95 1.92
N ALA A 113 -7.08 12.45 2.17
CA ALA A 113 -7.34 11.49 3.24
C ALA A 113 -6.61 10.15 3.00
N VAL A 114 -6.60 9.61 1.77
CA VAL A 114 -5.83 8.40 1.42
C VAL A 114 -4.34 8.60 1.71
N TYR A 115 -3.75 9.72 1.24
CA TYR A 115 -2.33 9.99 1.48
C TYR A 115 -2.01 10.16 2.97
N ARG A 116 -2.86 10.83 3.75
CA ARG A 116 -2.69 10.92 5.22
C ARG A 116 -2.72 9.55 5.89
N SER A 117 -3.67 8.69 5.53
CA SER A 117 -3.74 7.32 6.09
C SER A 117 -2.53 6.46 5.67
N VAL A 118 -2.06 6.58 4.42
CA VAL A 118 -0.83 5.93 3.96
C VAL A 118 0.38 6.41 4.78
N ALA A 119 0.53 7.72 4.96
CA ALA A 119 1.63 8.30 5.73
C ALA A 119 1.62 7.81 7.19
N ARG A 120 0.45 7.78 7.85
CA ARG A 120 0.31 7.23 9.23
C ARG A 120 0.73 5.77 9.31
N LEU A 121 0.34 4.93 8.35
CA LEU A 121 0.75 3.52 8.30
C LEU A 121 2.25 3.35 8.06
N LEU A 122 2.82 4.13 7.16
CA LEU A 122 4.26 4.07 6.85
C LEU A 122 5.13 4.51 8.03
N LEU A 123 4.65 5.46 8.84
CA LEU A 123 5.31 5.91 10.06
C LEU A 123 5.10 4.98 11.26
N SER A 124 4.08 4.11 11.22
CA SER A 124 3.81 3.21 12.34
C SER A 124 4.98 2.25 12.57
N PRO A 125 5.51 2.14 13.80
CA PRO A 125 6.54 1.14 14.11
C PRO A 125 6.02 -0.29 13.97
N LYS A 126 4.69 -0.48 14.00
CA LYS A 126 4.04 -1.78 13.87
C LYS A 126 3.91 -2.23 12.42
N ILE A 127 4.18 -1.39 11.42
CA ILE A 127 3.99 -1.75 10.00
C ILE A 127 4.81 -2.99 9.59
N VAL A 128 5.93 -3.20 10.27
CA VAL A 128 6.86 -4.31 10.05
C VAL A 128 6.38 -5.61 10.70
N THR A 129 5.61 -5.55 11.79
CA THR A 129 5.16 -6.74 12.54
C THR A 129 3.68 -7.05 12.31
N SER A 130 2.83 -6.03 12.22
CA SER A 130 1.38 -6.12 12.08
C SER A 130 0.95 -6.45 10.64
N THR A 131 0.43 -7.66 10.45
CA THR A 131 -0.22 -8.05 9.19
C THR A 131 -1.46 -7.20 8.91
N ALA A 132 -2.18 -6.78 9.95
CA ALA A 132 -3.37 -5.93 9.79
C ALA A 132 -3.02 -4.57 9.17
N GLU A 133 -2.00 -3.87 9.69
CA GLU A 133 -1.56 -2.58 9.13
C GLU A 133 -1.06 -2.71 7.70
N ARG A 134 -0.34 -3.81 7.39
CA ARG A 134 0.07 -4.12 6.02
C ARG A 134 -1.12 -4.35 5.09
N SER A 135 -2.17 -5.04 5.56
CA SER A 135 -3.38 -5.26 4.77
C SER A 135 -4.11 -3.94 4.49
N LEU A 136 -4.25 -3.06 5.48
CA LEU A 136 -4.82 -1.72 5.27
C LEU A 136 -4.01 -0.92 4.25
N LEU A 137 -2.68 -0.94 4.36
CA LEU A 137 -1.79 -0.24 3.43
C LEU A 137 -1.95 -0.79 2.00
N LYS A 138 -1.98 -2.13 1.82
CA LYS A 138 -2.23 -2.77 0.53
C LYS A 138 -3.59 -2.37 -0.06
N ASN A 139 -4.63 -2.30 0.76
CA ASN A 139 -5.96 -1.89 0.32
C ASN A 139 -5.97 -0.43 -0.14
N LEU A 140 -5.36 0.48 0.62
CA LEU A 140 -5.22 1.89 0.22
C LEU A 140 -4.41 2.02 -1.08
N GLY A 141 -3.34 1.24 -1.25
CA GLY A 141 -2.56 1.21 -2.50
C GLY A 141 -3.38 0.74 -3.70
N SER A 142 -4.18 -0.32 -3.53
CA SER A 142 -5.08 -0.82 -4.58
C SER A 142 -6.11 0.22 -4.99
N TRP A 143 -6.75 0.87 -4.02
CA TRP A 143 -7.70 1.94 -4.30
C TRP A 143 -7.00 3.10 -5.02
N LEU A 144 -5.82 3.52 -4.54
CA LEU A 144 -5.08 4.65 -5.13
C LEU A 144 -4.76 4.37 -6.60
N GLY A 145 -4.30 3.16 -6.93
CA GLY A 145 -4.06 2.73 -8.31
C GLY A 145 -5.31 2.78 -9.18
N GLN A 146 -6.45 2.30 -8.68
CA GLN A 146 -7.73 2.33 -9.41
C GLN A 146 -8.30 3.75 -9.59
N ALA A 147 -8.12 4.62 -8.59
CA ALA A 147 -8.64 5.98 -8.63
C ALA A 147 -7.77 6.95 -9.45
N THR A 148 -6.49 6.61 -9.63
CA THR A 148 -5.52 7.45 -10.33
C THR A 148 -5.08 6.81 -11.65
N LEU A 149 -4.13 5.89 -11.60
CA LEU A 149 -3.48 5.31 -12.78
C LEU A 149 -4.49 4.68 -13.75
N ALA A 150 -5.44 3.88 -13.25
CA ALA A 150 -6.45 3.22 -14.09
C ALA A 150 -7.40 4.20 -14.81
N ARG A 151 -7.38 5.48 -14.40
CA ARG A 151 -8.17 6.58 -14.95
C ARG A 151 -7.29 7.63 -15.63
N ASP A 152 -6.08 7.24 -16.02
CA ASP A 152 -5.08 8.07 -16.68
C ASP A 152 -4.71 9.35 -15.89
N ARG A 153 -4.80 9.28 -14.55
CA ARG A 153 -4.35 10.37 -13.65
C ARG A 153 -3.05 9.98 -12.94
N PRO A 154 -2.04 10.87 -12.90
CA PRO A 154 -0.76 10.55 -12.27
C PRO A 154 -0.86 10.51 -10.74
N VAL A 155 -0.06 9.64 -10.14
CA VAL A 155 0.38 9.81 -8.74
C VAL A 155 1.55 10.77 -8.74
N LEU A 156 1.32 12.00 -8.29
CA LEU A 156 2.36 13.04 -8.30
C LEU A 156 3.46 12.72 -7.29
N GLN A 157 4.72 12.84 -7.70
CA GLN A 157 5.88 12.60 -6.84
C GLN A 157 5.85 13.44 -5.54
N ARG A 158 5.39 14.69 -5.61
CA ARG A 158 5.22 15.57 -4.43
C ARG A 158 4.18 15.07 -3.41
N ALA A 159 3.22 14.26 -3.86
CA ALA A 159 2.21 13.67 -2.99
C ALA A 159 2.65 12.32 -2.45
N LEU A 160 3.31 11.53 -3.30
CA LEU A 160 3.87 10.22 -2.94
C LEU A 160 5.02 9.87 -3.90
N ASP A 161 6.26 9.98 -3.41
CA ASP A 161 7.44 9.53 -4.16
C ASP A 161 7.64 8.03 -3.97
N LEU A 162 7.03 7.23 -4.86
CA LEU A 162 7.15 5.77 -4.83
C LEU A 162 8.59 5.29 -5.03
N ARG A 163 9.41 6.02 -5.79
CA ARG A 163 10.81 5.64 -6.03
C ARG A 163 11.59 5.81 -4.75
N ALA A 164 11.55 7.00 -4.16
CA ALA A 164 12.22 7.27 -2.89
C ALA A 164 11.71 6.33 -1.79
N LEU A 165 10.40 6.06 -1.74
CA LEU A 165 9.81 5.15 -0.78
C LEU A 165 10.39 3.72 -0.88
N LEU A 166 10.57 3.19 -2.10
CA LEU A 166 11.21 1.88 -2.32
C LEU A 166 12.66 1.87 -1.82
N LEU A 167 13.41 2.94 -2.06
CA LEU A 167 14.80 3.06 -1.60
C LEU A 167 14.89 3.15 -0.07
N ARG A 168 14.07 4.00 0.56
CA ARG A 168 14.02 4.13 2.04
C ARG A 168 13.49 2.85 2.70
N GLY A 169 12.54 2.18 2.06
CA GLY A 169 12.05 0.87 2.49
C GLY A 169 13.18 -0.17 2.52
N TYR A 170 14.03 -0.19 1.50
CA TYR A 170 15.21 -1.06 1.43
C TYR A 170 16.20 -0.75 2.56
N GLU A 171 16.58 0.50 2.74
CA GLU A 171 17.55 0.93 3.74
C GLU A 171 17.10 0.64 5.18
N THR A 172 15.81 0.83 5.46
CA THR A 172 15.29 0.82 6.83
C THR A 172 14.60 -0.49 7.24
N GLY A 173 14.54 -1.48 6.35
CA GLY A 173 13.92 -2.79 6.63
C GLY A 173 12.40 -2.78 6.68
N ARG A 174 11.77 -2.08 5.73
CA ARG A 174 10.30 -1.94 5.60
C ARG A 174 9.75 -2.48 4.27
N LEU A 175 10.52 -3.24 3.51
CA LEU A 175 10.10 -3.75 2.19
C LEU A 175 8.90 -4.69 2.27
N ILE A 176 8.74 -5.44 3.37
CA ILE A 176 7.57 -6.29 3.62
C ILE A 176 6.24 -5.54 3.57
N ALA A 177 6.25 -4.22 3.79
CA ALA A 177 5.08 -3.36 3.66
C ALA A 177 5.13 -2.49 2.39
N VAL A 178 6.30 -1.90 2.09
CA VAL A 178 6.47 -0.96 0.98
C VAL A 178 6.32 -1.61 -0.39
N VAL A 179 6.89 -2.81 -0.61
CA VAL A 179 6.82 -3.47 -1.92
C VAL A 179 5.39 -3.90 -2.27
N PRO A 180 4.63 -4.58 -1.39
CA PRO A 180 3.23 -4.89 -1.67
C PRO A 180 2.38 -3.64 -1.90
N PHE A 181 2.62 -2.57 -1.15
CA PHE A 181 1.92 -1.29 -1.34
C PHE A 181 2.19 -0.70 -2.74
N ALA A 182 3.47 -0.53 -3.09
CA ALA A 182 3.86 0.00 -4.39
C ALA A 182 3.32 -0.88 -5.53
N ALA A 183 3.39 -2.21 -5.39
CA ALA A 183 2.83 -3.14 -6.37
C ALA A 183 1.32 -2.96 -6.53
N LYS A 184 0.56 -2.77 -5.45
CA LYS A 184 -0.89 -2.53 -5.54
C LYS A 184 -1.23 -1.18 -6.20
N VAL A 185 -0.43 -0.14 -5.97
CA VAL A 185 -0.60 1.15 -6.69
C VAL A 185 -0.33 0.96 -8.18
N LEU A 186 0.83 0.37 -8.53
CA LEU A 186 1.27 0.20 -9.93
C LEU A 186 0.40 -0.79 -10.71
N GLY A 187 -0.25 -1.75 -10.04
CA GLY A 187 -1.24 -2.64 -10.66
C GLY A 187 -2.40 -1.88 -11.31
N GLY A 188 -2.72 -0.67 -10.84
CA GLY A 188 -3.71 0.21 -11.49
C GLY A 188 -3.33 0.62 -12.92
N ALA A 189 -2.06 0.52 -13.31
CA ALA A 189 -1.62 0.84 -14.66
C ALA A 189 -2.02 -0.21 -15.71
N GLN A 190 -2.45 -1.42 -15.31
CA GLN A 190 -2.82 -2.50 -16.23
C GLN A 190 -3.92 -2.07 -17.23
N GLY A 191 -4.92 -1.32 -16.76
CA GLY A 191 -6.04 -0.83 -17.60
C GLY A 191 -5.85 0.58 -18.17
N SER A 192 -4.73 1.23 -17.87
CA SER A 192 -4.47 2.63 -18.26
C SER A 192 -4.01 2.74 -19.71
N GLN A 193 -4.43 3.77 -20.42
CA GLN A 193 -3.89 4.08 -21.74
C GLN A 193 -2.54 4.81 -21.67
N VAL A 194 -2.35 5.60 -20.61
CA VAL A 194 -1.17 6.46 -20.41
C VAL A 194 -0.04 5.74 -19.65
N PHE A 195 -0.39 5.01 -18.58
CA PHE A 195 0.57 4.46 -17.62
C PHE A 195 0.92 2.99 -17.84
N ARG A 196 0.26 2.28 -18.77
CA ARG A 196 0.65 0.91 -19.12
C ARG A 196 2.08 0.84 -19.70
N PRO A 197 2.77 -0.30 -19.62
CA PRO A 197 4.05 -0.48 -20.29
C PRO A 197 3.97 -0.11 -21.80
N PRO A 198 5.01 0.51 -22.38
CA PRO A 198 6.33 0.84 -21.81
C PRO A 198 6.44 2.28 -21.26
N ASN A 199 5.43 2.78 -20.53
CA ASN A 199 5.48 4.11 -19.91
C ASN A 199 6.78 4.34 -19.10
N PRO A 200 7.58 5.39 -19.35
CA PRO A 200 8.89 5.56 -18.71
C PRO A 200 8.85 5.68 -17.18
N TRP A 201 7.82 6.33 -16.64
CA TRP A 201 7.67 6.47 -15.18
C TRP A 201 7.39 5.12 -14.53
N LEU A 202 6.47 4.33 -15.12
CA LEU A 202 6.19 2.97 -14.66
C LEU A 202 7.44 2.09 -14.80
N MET A 203 8.08 2.07 -15.97
CA MET A 203 9.26 1.24 -16.24
C MET A 203 10.44 1.59 -15.32
N GLY A 204 10.60 2.86 -14.95
CA GLY A 204 11.58 3.29 -13.96
C GLY A 204 11.34 2.71 -12.56
N LEU A 205 10.08 2.63 -12.13
CA LEU A 205 9.72 2.00 -10.85
C LEU A 205 9.85 0.47 -10.90
N LEU A 206 9.46 -0.15 -12.03
CA LEU A 206 9.67 -1.58 -12.25
C LEU A 206 11.16 -1.94 -12.24
N ALA A 207 12.03 -1.10 -12.79
CA ALA A 207 13.47 -1.31 -12.75
C ALA A 207 14.01 -1.35 -11.30
N VAL A 208 13.53 -0.46 -10.42
CA VAL A 208 13.88 -0.49 -8.98
C VAL A 208 13.38 -1.77 -8.32
N LEU A 209 12.14 -2.19 -8.60
CA LEU A 209 11.58 -3.45 -8.10
C LEU A 209 12.35 -4.68 -8.60
N ARG A 210 12.82 -4.64 -9.85
CA ARG A 210 13.67 -5.69 -10.45
C ARG A 210 15.03 -5.75 -9.76
N GLU A 211 15.64 -4.61 -9.46
CA GLU A 211 16.88 -4.57 -8.67
C GLU A 211 16.65 -5.15 -7.27
N LEU A 212 15.53 -4.82 -6.60
CA LEU A 212 15.18 -5.40 -5.29
C LEU A 212 14.99 -6.91 -5.36
N TYR A 213 14.31 -7.40 -6.39
CA TYR A 213 14.10 -8.83 -6.63
C TYR A 213 15.43 -9.60 -6.71
N ASP A 214 16.45 -9.00 -7.33
CA ASP A 214 17.78 -9.60 -7.51
C ASP A 214 18.64 -9.54 -6.23
N VAL A 215 18.19 -8.88 -5.16
CA VAL A 215 18.96 -8.84 -3.90
C VAL A 215 19.01 -10.22 -3.23
N ASP A 216 20.24 -10.63 -2.90
CA ASP A 216 20.51 -11.89 -2.20
C ASP A 216 19.94 -11.91 -0.78
N GLY A 217 19.19 -12.97 -0.50
CA GLY A 217 18.59 -13.24 0.81
C GLY A 217 17.29 -12.47 1.07
N LEU A 218 16.79 -11.68 0.12
CA LEU A 218 15.46 -11.06 0.26
C LEU A 218 14.38 -12.14 0.33
N LYS A 219 13.42 -12.00 1.26
CA LYS A 219 12.37 -13.00 1.46
C LYS A 219 11.51 -13.22 0.21
N MET A 220 11.13 -14.48 0.00
CA MET A 220 10.37 -14.91 -1.17
C MET A 220 9.01 -14.22 -1.29
N ASN A 221 8.31 -13.95 -0.19
CA ASN A 221 7.03 -13.23 -0.22
C ASN A 221 7.14 -11.84 -0.85
N ILE A 222 8.25 -11.11 -0.61
CA ILE A 222 8.51 -9.81 -1.23
C ILE A 222 8.81 -9.98 -2.72
N LYS A 223 9.60 -11.00 -3.08
CA LYS A 223 9.92 -11.31 -4.48
C LYS A 223 8.68 -11.69 -5.29
N PHE A 224 7.79 -12.50 -4.73
CA PHE A 224 6.55 -12.92 -5.37
C PHE A 224 5.62 -11.73 -5.68
N GLU A 225 5.58 -10.70 -4.84
CA GLU A 225 4.78 -9.51 -5.12
C GLU A 225 5.26 -8.76 -6.38
N VAL A 226 6.57 -8.77 -6.66
CA VAL A 226 7.14 -8.21 -7.90
C VAL A 226 6.75 -9.06 -9.12
N GLU A 227 6.80 -10.39 -9.01
CA GLU A 227 6.40 -11.30 -10.09
C GLU A 227 4.92 -11.17 -10.42
N VAL A 228 4.06 -11.12 -9.39
CA VAL A 228 2.61 -10.94 -9.54
C VAL A 228 2.31 -9.60 -10.22
N LEU A 229 3.01 -8.53 -9.85
CA LEU A 229 2.88 -7.23 -10.52
C LEU A 229 3.26 -7.31 -12.01
N CYS A 230 4.42 -7.89 -12.33
CA CYS A 230 4.86 -8.02 -13.72
C CYS A 230 3.84 -8.79 -14.55
N LYS A 231 3.34 -9.92 -14.02
CA LYS A 231 2.30 -10.71 -14.66
C LYS A 231 1.00 -9.91 -14.87
N ALA A 232 0.57 -9.14 -13.88
CA ALA A 232 -0.61 -8.29 -14.00
C ALA A 232 -0.44 -7.23 -15.10
N LEU A 233 0.76 -6.69 -15.28
CA LEU A 233 1.08 -5.72 -16.33
C LEU A 233 1.37 -6.36 -17.69
N GLY A 234 1.26 -7.69 -17.82
CA GLY A 234 1.54 -8.40 -19.07
C GLY A 234 3.03 -8.44 -19.44
N LEU A 235 3.92 -8.35 -18.45
CA LEU A 235 5.37 -8.37 -18.62
C LEU A 235 5.98 -9.64 -18.05
N SER A 236 7.03 -10.14 -18.69
CA SER A 236 7.95 -11.08 -18.05
C SER A 236 9.00 -10.33 -17.22
N LEU A 237 9.48 -10.94 -16.14
CA LEU A 237 10.47 -10.30 -15.27
C LEU A 237 11.81 -10.01 -15.99
N GLY A 238 12.11 -10.74 -17.07
CA GLY A 238 13.28 -10.53 -17.92
C GLY A 238 13.19 -9.32 -18.85
N GLU A 239 11.97 -8.88 -19.19
CA GLU A 239 11.73 -7.68 -20.02
C GLU A 239 11.94 -6.38 -19.23
N VAL A 240 11.87 -6.45 -17.90
CA VAL A 240 12.09 -5.27 -17.05
C VAL A 240 13.58 -4.94 -17.04
N PRO A 241 13.98 -3.74 -17.51
CA PRO A 241 15.38 -3.37 -17.57
C PRO A 241 15.97 -3.29 -16.16
N LYS A 242 17.16 -3.88 -15.97
CA LYS A 242 17.89 -3.76 -14.71
C LYS A 242 18.58 -2.40 -14.64
N GLY A 243 18.20 -1.60 -13.66
CA GLY A 243 18.88 -0.35 -13.35
C GLY A 243 20.13 -0.57 -12.51
N ARG A 244 20.63 0.54 -11.93
CA ARG A 244 21.68 0.53 -10.88
C ARG A 244 21.34 1.51 -9.76
N VAL A 245 20.05 1.81 -9.57
CA VAL A 245 19.58 2.83 -8.64
C VAL A 245 19.88 2.42 -7.20
N LEU A 246 19.58 1.18 -6.81
CA LEU A 246 19.86 0.70 -5.44
C LEU A 246 21.34 0.82 -5.11
N ARG A 247 22.21 0.44 -6.05
CA ARG A 247 23.67 0.49 -5.84
C ARG A 247 24.23 1.92 -5.79
N ARG A 248 23.60 2.86 -6.49
CA ARG A 248 24.10 4.25 -6.62
C ARG A 248 23.56 5.19 -5.57
N GLU A 249 22.34 4.98 -5.12
CA GLU A 249 21.59 5.97 -4.35
C GLU A 249 21.12 5.47 -2.99
N ALA A 250 20.99 4.16 -2.79
CA ALA A 250 20.56 3.59 -1.53
C ALA A 250 21.73 3.13 -0.68
N ALA A 251 21.63 3.34 0.64
CA ALA A 251 22.54 2.74 1.59
C ALA A 251 22.34 1.21 1.65
N ALA A 252 23.41 0.46 1.86
CA ALA A 252 23.31 -0.99 2.05
C ALA A 252 22.51 -1.30 3.33
N PRO A 253 21.51 -2.19 3.28
CA PRO A 253 20.68 -2.46 4.43
C PRO A 253 21.44 -3.30 5.43
N GLN A 254 21.17 -3.09 6.71
CA GLN A 254 21.57 -4.04 7.72
C GLN A 254 20.79 -5.34 7.50
N LYS A 255 21.46 -6.44 7.15
CA LYS A 255 20.81 -7.74 6.91
C LYS A 255 20.54 -8.49 8.21
N LEU A 256 21.41 -8.34 9.20
CA LEU A 256 21.26 -8.99 10.51
C LEU A 256 20.06 -8.38 11.26
N LYS A 257 19.16 -9.23 11.79
CA LYS A 257 17.90 -8.84 12.46
C LYS A 257 16.88 -8.11 11.57
N ASN A 258 17.11 -8.02 10.26
CA ASN A 258 16.19 -7.36 9.36
C ASN A 258 15.07 -8.32 8.92
N PRO A 259 13.80 -7.97 9.15
CA PRO A 259 12.67 -8.83 8.83
C PRO A 259 12.41 -9.00 7.33
N ASP A 260 13.04 -8.22 6.45
CA ASP A 260 12.92 -8.39 5.00
C ASP A 260 13.84 -9.49 4.44
N PHE A 261 14.85 -9.91 5.20
CA PHE A 261 15.85 -10.87 4.78
C PHE A 261 15.70 -12.22 5.49
N MET A 262 16.08 -13.28 4.79
CA MET A 262 16.29 -14.59 5.37
C MET A 262 17.58 -14.53 6.19
N VAL A 263 17.49 -14.83 7.49
CA VAL A 263 18.68 -15.05 8.30
C VAL A 263 19.28 -16.36 7.80
N LYS A 264 20.42 -16.30 7.10
CA LYS A 264 21.24 -17.50 6.89
C LYS A 264 21.71 -17.91 8.28
N ALA A 265 21.11 -18.98 8.84
CA ALA A 265 21.72 -19.68 9.95
C ALA A 265 23.14 -20.04 9.50
N GLY A 266 24.15 -19.52 10.20
CA GLY A 266 25.53 -19.83 9.89
C GLY A 266 25.72 -21.34 9.93
N HIS A 267 26.25 -21.90 8.84
CA HIS A 267 26.93 -23.18 8.90
C HIS A 267 28.20 -22.99 9.71
N GLU A 268 28.10 -23.09 11.03
CA GLU A 268 29.21 -23.50 11.87
C GLU A 268 29.01 -25.00 12.13
N GLY A 269 29.69 -25.84 11.34
CA GLY A 269 30.01 -27.19 11.81
C GLY A 269 31.04 -27.07 12.94
N PRO A 270 30.98 -27.97 13.94
CA PRO A 270 31.75 -29.20 13.74
C PRO A 270 31.06 -30.49 14.19
N ALA A 271 31.45 -31.55 13.48
CA ALA A 271 31.66 -32.95 13.89
C ALA A 271 30.78 -33.61 14.96
N SER A 272 30.03 -34.62 14.49
CA SER A 272 29.90 -35.99 15.03
C SER A 272 29.46 -36.21 16.49
N GLY A 273 28.29 -36.84 16.61
CA GLY A 273 28.14 -38.04 17.44
C GLY A 273 27.00 -38.03 18.46
N ALA A 274 25.86 -38.63 18.10
CA ALA A 274 25.17 -39.68 18.88
C ALA A 274 23.76 -39.91 18.31
N ARG A 275 23.45 -41.19 18.07
CA ARG A 275 22.14 -41.73 17.65
C ARG A 275 21.20 -41.87 18.85
N THR A 276 19.89 -41.75 18.63
CA THR A 276 18.84 -42.80 18.85
C THR A 276 17.44 -42.30 18.44
N PRO A 277 16.44 -43.20 18.25
CA PRO A 277 15.40 -43.09 17.20
C PRO A 277 13.92 -42.98 17.69
N GLY A 278 13.00 -42.74 16.74
CA GLY A 278 11.52 -42.76 16.87
C GLY A 278 10.93 -41.36 16.66
N GLU A 279 9.90 -41.07 15.87
CA GLU A 279 8.71 -41.83 15.45
C GLU A 279 8.21 -41.38 14.05
N GLU A 280 7.34 -42.21 13.50
CA GLU A 280 6.76 -42.19 12.15
C GLU A 280 5.75 -41.04 11.88
N GLY A 281 5.73 -40.58 10.62
CA GLY A 281 4.50 -40.44 9.83
C GLY A 281 3.65 -39.17 9.93
N SER A 282 3.73 -38.28 8.93
CA SER A 282 2.58 -37.93 8.05
C SER A 282 2.94 -36.88 6.99
N ALA A 283 2.38 -37.08 5.79
CA ALA A 283 2.60 -36.31 4.56
C ALA A 283 1.62 -35.09 4.45
N PRO A 284 1.58 -34.32 3.33
CA PRO A 284 1.70 -32.87 3.37
C PRO A 284 0.37 -32.10 3.21
N GLY A 285 0.21 -31.01 3.96
CA GLY A 285 -0.91 -30.07 3.82
C GLY A 285 -0.56 -28.89 2.92
N THR A 286 -1.45 -28.62 1.95
CA THR A 286 -1.53 -27.45 1.06
C THR A 286 -1.59 -26.09 1.80
N PRO A 287 -1.21 -24.97 1.15
CA PRO A 287 -1.06 -23.68 1.81
C PRO A 287 -2.43 -22.98 1.99
N GLY A 288 -2.87 -22.85 3.25
CA GLY A 288 -4.03 -22.06 3.64
C GLY A 288 -3.65 -20.63 4.05
N GLU A 289 -4.37 -19.65 3.52
CA GLU A 289 -4.41 -18.27 4.03
C GLU A 289 -4.74 -18.28 5.53
N THR A 290 -3.98 -17.53 6.32
CA THR A 290 -4.28 -17.35 7.74
C THR A 290 -5.40 -16.32 7.90
N PRO A 291 -6.49 -16.63 8.63
CA PRO A 291 -7.53 -15.66 8.91
C PRO A 291 -7.01 -14.65 9.94
N THR A 292 -6.81 -13.40 9.53
CA THR A 292 -6.56 -12.30 10.47
C THR A 292 -7.78 -12.11 11.37
N LYS A 293 -7.59 -12.17 12.70
CA LYS A 293 -8.66 -11.95 13.69
C LYS A 293 -9.34 -10.57 13.45
N PRO A 294 -10.69 -10.50 13.42
CA PRO A 294 -11.44 -9.27 13.12
C PRO A 294 -11.01 -8.05 13.95
N GLY A 295 -10.74 -8.24 15.25
CA GLY A 295 -10.34 -7.15 16.17
C GLY A 295 -9.00 -6.50 15.85
N GLY A 296 -8.08 -7.19 15.16
CA GLY A 296 -6.79 -6.60 14.78
C GLY A 296 -6.90 -5.58 13.64
N VAL A 297 -7.86 -5.78 12.73
CA VAL A 297 -8.09 -4.88 11.59
C VAL A 297 -8.79 -3.60 12.05
N GLU A 298 -9.74 -3.70 12.98
CA GLU A 298 -10.45 -2.54 13.51
C GLU A 298 -9.53 -1.63 14.34
N ALA A 299 -8.67 -2.21 15.18
CA ALA A 299 -7.66 -1.46 15.93
C ALA A 299 -6.64 -0.78 15.00
N ALA A 300 -6.22 -1.45 13.93
CA ALA A 300 -5.33 -0.86 12.93
C ALA A 300 -6.03 0.26 12.13
N ALA A 301 -7.32 0.11 11.84
CA ALA A 301 -8.11 1.14 11.16
C ALA A 301 -8.30 2.38 12.04
N ALA A 302 -8.42 2.21 13.36
CA ALA A 302 -8.45 3.33 14.29
C ALA A 302 -7.12 4.12 14.29
N ALA A 303 -5.97 3.47 14.05
CA ALA A 303 -4.67 4.12 13.99
C ALA A 303 -4.48 5.03 12.76
N ILE A 304 -5.36 4.94 11.77
CA ILE A 304 -5.33 5.78 10.56
C ILE A 304 -6.45 6.82 10.51
N ALA A 305 -7.35 6.82 11.50
CA ALA A 305 -8.37 7.86 11.71
C ALA A 305 -7.72 9.17 12.16
#